data_AF-A0A919C256-F1
#
_entry.id   AF-A0A919C256-F1
#
_cell.length_a   1.000
_cell.length_b   1.000
_cell.length_c   1.000
_cell.angle_alpha   90.00
_cell.angle_beta   90.00
_cell.angle_gamma   90.00
#
_symmetry.space_group_name_H-M   'P 1'
#
loop_
_entity.id
_entity.type
_entity.pdbx_description
1 polymer ?
#
loop_
_entity_poly.entity_id
_entity_poly.type
_entity_poly.pdbx_seq_one_letter_code
_entity_poly.pdbx_strand_id
1 'polypeptide(L)'
;MNEPFKVLELEGRYDVIARIAGGGVSGQAGALRLGVARALNEADVDNNRGPLKKAGFLRRDDRAVERKKAGLKKARKAPQYSKR
;
A
#
# COMPACT_ATOMS: atom_id res chain seq x y z
N MET A 1 -6.34 5.08 -6.32
CA MET A 1 -6.89 5.92 -5.22
C MET A 1 -8.39 5.70 -5.03
N ASN A 2 -9.20 5.73 -6.09
CA ASN A 2 -10.68 5.58 -5.98
C ASN A 2 -11.19 4.16 -5.69
N GLU A 3 -10.31 3.17 -5.65
CA GLU A 3 -10.65 1.75 -5.47
C GLU A 3 -11.48 1.43 -4.20
N PRO A 4 -11.20 2.00 -3.01
CA PRO A 4 -12.02 1.72 -1.82
C PRO A 4 -13.41 2.36 -1.91
N PHE A 5 -13.55 3.51 -2.59
CA PHE A 5 -14.85 4.14 -2.82
C PHE A 5 -15.70 3.34 -3.80
N LYS A 6 -15.08 2.75 -4.84
CA LYS A 6 -15.75 1.86 -5.80
C LYS A 6 -16.33 0.62 -5.13
N VAL A 7 -15.58 0.01 -4.20
CA VAL A 7 -16.03 -1.20 -3.49
C VAL A 7 -17.22 -0.93 -2.57
N LEU A 8 -17.35 0.30 -2.07
CA LEU A 8 -18.47 0.70 -1.21
C LEU A 8 -19.57 1.46 -1.97
N GLU A 9 -19.41 1.68 -3.28
CA GLU A 9 -20.31 2.51 -4.10
C GLU A 9 -20.54 3.93 -3.51
N LEU A 10 -19.53 4.47 -2.81
CA LEU A 10 -19.55 5.79 -2.17
C LEU A 10 -18.83 6.86 -3.01
N GLU A 11 -18.73 6.67 -4.32
CA GLU A 11 -18.08 7.63 -5.21
C GLU A 11 -18.75 9.01 -5.12
N GLY A 12 -17.95 10.07 -4.95
CA GLY A 12 -18.43 11.45 -4.89
C GLY A 12 -19.12 11.88 -3.60
N ARG A 13 -19.20 11.01 -2.58
CA ARG A 13 -19.85 11.33 -1.29
C ARG A 13 -18.92 11.98 -0.25
N TYR A 14 -17.60 11.91 -0.46
CA TYR A 14 -16.61 12.35 0.51
C TYR A 14 -15.50 13.15 -0.16
N ASP A 15 -15.11 14.25 0.48
CA ASP A 15 -13.88 14.98 0.18
C ASP A 15 -12.72 14.43 1.00
N VAL A 16 -11.57 14.20 0.35
CA VAL A 16 -10.38 13.64 0.99
C VAL A 16 -9.28 14.69 1.05
N ILE A 17 -8.96 15.15 2.27
CA ILE A 17 -7.82 16.01 2.53
C ILE A 17 -6.77 15.17 3.26
N ALA A 18 -5.59 14.97 2.65
CA ALA A 18 -4.53 14.17 3.23
C ALA A 18 -3.18 14.89 3.16
N ARG A 19 -2.38 14.75 4.22
CA ARG A 19 -0.97 15.17 4.24
C ARG A 19 -0.10 13.91 4.17
N ILE A 20 0.82 13.88 3.22
CA ILE A 20 1.73 12.74 3.00
C ILE A 20 3.14 13.28 2.92
N ALA A 21 4.09 12.60 3.58
CA ALA A 21 5.50 12.95 3.57
C ALA A 21 6.38 11.70 3.35
N GLY A 22 7.50 11.87 2.66
CA GLY A 22 8.47 10.81 2.37
C GLY A 22 8.05 9.83 1.25
N GLY A 23 8.93 8.88 0.95
CA GLY A 23 8.71 7.87 -0.10
C GLY A 23 8.78 8.44 -1.53
N GLY A 24 8.09 7.78 -2.46
CA GLY A 24 7.92 8.23 -3.84
C GLY A 24 6.46 8.12 -4.29
N VAL A 25 6.14 8.59 -5.50
CA VAL A 25 4.74 8.77 -5.98
C VAL A 25 3.89 7.50 -5.85
N SER A 26 4.43 6.33 -6.23
CA SER A 26 3.71 5.06 -6.14
C SER A 26 3.48 4.61 -4.69
N GLY A 27 4.48 4.80 -3.81
CA GLY A 27 4.38 4.49 -2.39
C GLY A 27 3.40 5.41 -1.67
N GLN A 28 3.38 6.69 -2.03
CA GLN A 28 2.43 7.68 -1.51
C GLN A 28 1.00 7.35 -1.94
N ALA A 29 0.77 6.96 -3.20
CA ALA A 29 -0.55 6.53 -3.67
C ALA A 29 -1.07 5.30 -2.91
N GLY A 30 -0.19 4.33 -2.61
CA GLY A 30 -0.52 3.17 -1.79
C GLY A 30 -0.82 3.53 -0.33
N ALA A 31 -0.04 4.44 0.25
CA ALA A 31 -0.25 4.93 1.62
C ALA A 31 -1.58 5.68 1.75
N LEU A 32 -1.90 6.56 0.78
CA LEU A 32 -3.16 7.29 0.73
C LEU A 32 -4.35 6.34 0.61
N ARG A 33 -4.25 5.33 -0.26
CA ARG A 33 -5.31 4.31 -0.41
C ARG A 33 -5.59 3.58 0.90
N LEU A 34 -4.54 3.17 1.62
CA LEU A 34 -4.70 2.50 2.92
C LEU A 34 -5.31 3.44 3.97
N GLY A 35 -4.88 4.71 4.00
CA GLY A 35 -5.43 5.72 4.90
C GLY A 35 -6.93 5.95 4.67
N VAL A 36 -7.33 6.13 3.41
CA VAL A 36 -8.74 6.29 3.01
C VAL A 36 -9.56 5.06 3.40
N ALA A 37 -9.08 3.85 3.12
CA ALA A 37 -9.78 2.62 3.48
C ALA A 37 -9.99 2.48 5.00
N ARG A 38 -9.01 2.91 5.81
CA ARG A 38 -9.14 2.90 7.28
C ARG A 38 -10.13 3.96 7.78
N ALA A 39 -10.08 5.17 7.22
CA ALA A 39 -11.02 6.23 7.56
C ALA A 39 -12.47 5.83 7.23
N LEU A 40 -12.71 5.22 6.06
CA LEU A 40 -14.03 4.70 5.68
C LEU A 40 -14.50 3.56 6.60
N ASN A 41 -13.57 2.71 7.03
CA ASN A 41 -13.89 1.65 7.98
C ASN A 41 -14.22 2.20 9.38
N GLU A 42 -13.62 3.30 9.82
CA GLU A 42 -13.96 3.96 11.08
C GLU A 42 -15.29 4.71 11.01
N ALA A 43 -15.67 5.23 9.83
CA ALA A 43 -16.94 5.93 9.64
C ALA A 43 -18.17 5.01 9.77
N ASP A 44 -18.09 3.77 9.26
CA ASP A 44 -19.15 2.76 9.42
C ASP A 44 -18.51 1.36 9.51
N VAL A 45 -18.23 0.93 10.74
CA VAL A 45 -17.48 -0.30 11.03
C VAL A 45 -18.28 -1.55 10.65
N ASP A 46 -19.61 -1.52 10.81
CA ASP A 46 -20.45 -2.70 10.64
C ASP A 46 -20.69 -3.01 9.17
N ASN A 47 -20.89 -2.00 8.33
CA ASN A 47 -21.15 -2.19 6.91
C ASN A 47 -19.88 -2.23 6.05
N ASN A 48 -18.85 -1.45 6.39
CA ASN A 48 -17.69 -1.29 5.49
C ASN A 48 -16.59 -2.35 5.74
N ARG A 49 -16.50 -2.92 6.94
CA ARG A 49 -15.39 -3.82 7.30
C ARG A 49 -15.36 -5.11 6.48
N GLY A 50 -16.52 -5.73 6.28
CA GLY A 50 -16.66 -6.95 5.47
C GLY A 50 -16.12 -6.80 4.05
N PRO A 51 -16.68 -5.88 3.23
CA PRO A 51 -16.26 -5.67 1.85
C PRO A 51 -14.80 -5.18 1.74
N LEU A 52 -14.36 -4.25 2.60
CA LEU A 52 -12.98 -3.75 2.58
C LEU A 52 -11.95 -4.81 2.97
N LYS A 53 -12.27 -5.69 3.94
CA LYS A 53 -11.38 -6.80 4.32
C LYS A 53 -11.29 -7.84 3.21
N LYS A 54 -12.42 -8.19 2.58
CA LYS A 54 -12.45 -9.15 1.46
C LYS A 54 -11.67 -8.65 0.25
N ALA A 55 -11.75 -7.36 -0.05
CA ALA A 55 -10.99 -6.72 -1.12
C ALA A 55 -9.51 -6.44 -0.77
N GLY A 56 -9.08 -6.70 0.47
CA GLY A 56 -7.68 -6.57 0.88
C GLY A 56 -7.21 -5.16 1.18
N PHE A 57 -8.10 -4.17 1.25
CA PHE A 57 -7.72 -2.76 1.44
C PHE A 57 -7.28 -2.40 2.86
N LEU A 58 -7.60 -3.24 3.85
CA LEU A 58 -7.20 -3.02 5.24
C LEU A 58 -5.79 -3.54 5.57
N ARG A 59 -5.17 -4.31 4.66
CA ARG A 59 -3.81 -4.85 4.86
C ARG A 59 -2.77 -3.85 4.37
N ARG A 60 -1.78 -3.57 5.23
CA ARG A 60 -0.58 -2.81 4.85
C ARG A 60 0.33 -3.68 3.97
N ASP A 61 0.87 -3.11 2.91
CA ASP A 61 1.94 -3.73 2.12
C ASP A 61 3.23 -3.78 2.98
N ASP A 62 3.70 -4.99 3.24
CA ASP A 62 4.90 -5.30 4.04
C ASP A 62 6.18 -5.30 3.21
N ARG A 63 6.07 -5.22 1.88
CA ARG A 63 7.22 -5.23 0.98
C ARG A 63 8.07 -3.98 1.18
N ALA A 64 9.34 -4.20 1.50
CA ALA A 64 10.35 -3.17 1.62
C ALA A 64 11.60 -3.56 0.82
N VAL A 65 12.44 -2.57 0.51
CA VAL A 65 13.71 -2.83 -0.17
C VAL A 65 14.61 -3.65 0.76
N GLU A 66 14.94 -4.86 0.33
CA GLU A 66 15.86 -5.71 1.07
C GLU A 66 17.27 -5.11 1.07
N ARG A 67 17.94 -5.18 2.23
CA ARG A 67 19.32 -4.70 2.40
C ARG A 67 20.30 -5.43 1.48
N LYS A 68 21.33 -4.71 1.01
CA LYS A 68 22.51 -5.30 0.36
C LYS A 68 23.33 -6.16 1.34
N LYS A 69 23.66 -7.39 0.94
CA LYS A 69 24.57 -8.29 1.67
C LYS A 69 26.01 -8.12 1.18
N ALA A 70 26.98 -8.34 2.07
CA ALA A 70 28.40 -8.30 1.71
C ALA A 70 28.71 -9.36 0.63
N GLY A 71 29.61 -9.04 -0.30
CA GLY A 71 29.96 -9.93 -1.42
C GLY A 71 28.94 -9.97 -2.58
N LEU A 72 27.73 -9.42 -2.42
CA LEU A 72 26.74 -9.32 -3.51
C LEU A 72 26.74 -7.95 -4.18
N LYS A 73 26.41 -7.91 -5.48
CA LYS A 73 26.27 -6.67 -6.27
C LYS A 73 25.01 -5.87 -5.88
N LYS A 74 23.93 -6.56 -5.50
CA LYS A 74 22.66 -5.98 -4.97
C LYS A 74 22.17 -6.83 -3.79
N ALA A 75 20.93 -6.64 -3.32
CA ALA A 75 20.33 -7.46 -2.25
C ALA A 75 20.44 -8.98 -2.48
N ARG A 76 20.22 -9.44 -3.72
CA ARG A 76 20.28 -10.86 -4.12
C ARG A 76 21.22 -11.17 -5.29
N LYS A 77 21.64 -10.16 -6.06
CA LYS A 77 22.44 -10.37 -7.28
C LYS A 77 23.89 -10.72 -6.93
N ALA A 78 24.30 -11.97 -7.19
CA ALA A 78 25.68 -12.41 -7.05
C ALA A 78 26.60 -11.84 -8.14
N PRO A 79 27.90 -11.66 -7.86
CA PRO A 79 28.90 -11.45 -8.90
C PRO A 79 29.01 -12.69 -9.79
N GLN A 80 29.44 -12.50 -11.03
CA GLN A 80 29.71 -13.60 -11.94
C GLN A 80 30.99 -14.31 -11.47
N TYR A 81 30.91 -15.62 -11.28
CA TYR A 81 32.05 -16.45 -10.90
C TYR A 81 32.72 -17.02 -12.16
N SER A 82 34.06 -16.97 -12.21
CA SER A 82 34.88 -17.62 -13.24
C SER A 82 35.72 -18.71 -12.57
N LYS A 83 35.71 -19.92 -13.14
CA LYS A 83 36.49 -21.08 -12.66
C LYS A 83 37.85 -21.24 -13.35
N ARG A 84 38.17 -20.38 -14.31
CA ARG A 84 39.41 -20.45 -15.10
C ARG A 84 40.56 -19.78 -14.37
#